data_AF-A0A950RRU6-F1
#
_entry.id   AF-A0A950RRU6-F1
#
_cell.length_a   1.000
_cell.length_b   1.000
_cell.length_c   1.000
_cell.angle_alpha   90.00
_cell.angle_beta   90.00
_cell.angle_gamma   90.00
#
_symmetry.space_group_name_H-M   'P 1'
#
loop_
_entity.id
_entity.type
_entity.pdbx_description
1 polymer ?
#
loop_
_entity_poly.entity_id
_entity_poly.type
_entity_poly.pdbx_seq_one_letter_code
_entity_poly.pdbx_strand_id
1 'polypeptide(L)'
;CYQRAAEKFGWAKRKPQPRSMRDGRLLLGWGMATATWPTYRLPATVLVRVLADGSAQVRTAASDIGPGTYTAMTQIAADALGLPVARVKFDLGDSKMPPAPVEGGSMTVASVGSAVHEAALAARHKLLALASGDDGSPLHQAEADGVEAADGRLFLKQEPERGETYADILKRHRKESVEVTQESKPGEEQKKFSMHAFGVQFVEVRVDPDFGTVRVARVVSGFAAGRIINPKTAHSQAIGGIVGGLGMALLEEAVRDRRNGRVVNANLEQYMVPVNADVPALDVFFVDEEDKHVNPIGAKGLAEMSLVGVAPAVANAVYHATGKRLRDLPITPDKLL
;
A
#
# COMPACT_ATOMS: atom_id res chain seq x y z
N CYS A 1 -6.89 -12.71 -8.82
CA CYS A 1 -7.91 -12.00 -8.02
C CYS A 1 -9.33 -12.56 -8.19
N TYR A 2 -9.90 -12.58 -9.40
CA TYR A 2 -11.32 -12.97 -9.63
C TYR A 2 -11.74 -14.29 -9.01
N GLN A 3 -11.02 -15.38 -9.30
CA GLN A 3 -11.41 -16.71 -8.87
C GLN A 3 -11.58 -16.79 -7.35
N ARG A 4 -10.54 -16.42 -6.59
CA ARG A 4 -10.55 -16.43 -5.12
C ARG A 4 -11.61 -15.49 -4.53
N ALA A 5 -11.83 -14.32 -5.12
CA ALA A 5 -12.86 -13.40 -4.67
C ALA A 5 -14.27 -13.92 -4.95
N ALA A 6 -14.50 -14.51 -6.13
CA ALA A 6 -15.78 -15.12 -6.51
C ALA A 6 -16.11 -16.32 -5.61
N GLU A 7 -15.13 -17.17 -5.29
CA GLU A 7 -15.28 -18.29 -4.36
C GLU A 7 -15.63 -17.80 -2.95
N LYS A 8 -14.83 -16.88 -2.38
CA LYS A 8 -15.10 -16.27 -1.06
C LYS A 8 -16.46 -15.58 -1.00
N PHE A 9 -16.85 -14.88 -2.07
CA PHE A 9 -18.13 -14.19 -2.15
C PHE A 9 -19.30 -15.15 -2.37
N GLY A 10 -19.05 -16.37 -2.86
CA GLY A 10 -20.09 -17.32 -3.24
C GLY A 10 -20.78 -16.98 -4.56
N TRP A 11 -20.09 -16.30 -5.48
CA TRP A 11 -20.65 -15.74 -6.72
C TRP A 11 -21.37 -16.77 -7.60
N ALA A 12 -20.98 -18.05 -7.55
CA ALA A 12 -21.67 -19.14 -8.25
C ALA A 12 -23.16 -19.28 -7.88
N LYS A 13 -23.57 -18.77 -6.71
CA LYS A 13 -24.98 -18.78 -6.25
C LYS A 13 -25.81 -17.62 -6.83
N ARG A 14 -25.20 -16.71 -7.59
CA ARG A 14 -25.89 -15.55 -8.16
C ARG A 14 -26.88 -15.99 -9.24
N LYS A 15 -28.14 -15.58 -9.10
CA LYS A 15 -29.13 -15.69 -10.18
C LYS A 15 -28.99 -14.47 -11.10
N PRO A 16 -28.74 -14.61 -12.41
CA PRO A 16 -28.32 -13.48 -13.23
C PRO A 16 -29.41 -12.43 -13.51
N GLN A 17 -30.68 -12.83 -13.50
CA GLN A 17 -31.81 -11.97 -13.80
C GLN A 17 -31.98 -10.89 -12.72
N PRO A 18 -32.09 -9.59 -13.07
CA PRO A 18 -32.39 -8.56 -12.09
C PRO A 18 -33.69 -8.84 -11.32
N ARG A 19 -33.74 -8.43 -10.05
CA ARG A 19 -34.85 -8.64 -9.09
C ARG A 19 -35.13 -10.11 -8.72
N SER A 20 -34.26 -11.05 -9.12
CA SER A 20 -34.47 -12.49 -8.90
C SER A 20 -34.04 -13.00 -7.51
N MET A 21 -33.27 -12.20 -6.75
CA MET A 21 -32.79 -12.53 -5.41
C MET A 21 -33.44 -11.63 -4.36
N ARG A 22 -33.88 -12.21 -3.25
CA ARG A 22 -34.59 -11.52 -2.15
C ARG A 22 -34.22 -12.12 -0.79
N ASP A 23 -34.35 -11.29 0.24
CA ASP A 23 -34.24 -11.66 1.66
C ASP A 23 -35.48 -11.08 2.38
N GLY A 24 -36.50 -11.92 2.57
CA GLY A 24 -37.84 -11.45 2.93
C GLY A 24 -38.38 -10.42 1.92
N ARG A 25 -38.71 -9.21 2.41
CA ARG A 25 -39.17 -8.09 1.55
C ARG A 25 -38.05 -7.43 0.75
N LEU A 26 -36.80 -7.51 1.21
CA LEU A 26 -35.68 -6.77 0.65
C LEU A 26 -35.22 -7.38 -0.68
N LEU A 27 -34.88 -6.51 -1.62
CA LEU A 27 -34.26 -6.89 -2.90
C LEU A 27 -32.76 -7.10 -2.69
N LEU A 28 -32.24 -8.26 -3.10
CA LEU A 28 -30.80 -8.56 -3.00
C LEU A 28 -30.09 -8.29 -4.32
N GLY A 29 -28.99 -7.56 -4.23
CA GLY A 29 -28.17 -7.13 -5.36
C GLY A 29 -26.75 -7.63 -5.25
N TRP A 30 -26.25 -8.37 -6.23
CA TRP A 30 -24.84 -8.79 -6.29
C TRP A 30 -24.18 -8.13 -7.51
N GLY A 31 -23.13 -7.36 -7.24
CA GLY A 31 -22.36 -6.62 -8.23
C GLY A 31 -20.87 -6.86 -8.06
N MET A 32 -20.14 -6.66 -9.14
CA MET A 32 -18.69 -6.75 -9.14
C MET A 32 -18.09 -5.72 -10.09
N ALA A 33 -16.82 -5.37 -9.88
CA ALA A 33 -16.05 -4.56 -10.80
C ALA A 33 -14.56 -4.82 -10.65
N THR A 34 -13.83 -4.64 -11.75
CA THR A 34 -12.37 -4.66 -11.78
C THR A 34 -11.81 -3.36 -11.22
N ALA A 35 -10.66 -3.45 -10.57
CA ALA A 35 -9.83 -2.31 -10.21
C ALA A 35 -8.48 -2.42 -10.92
N THR A 36 -7.94 -1.29 -11.34
CA THR A 36 -6.55 -1.17 -11.76
C THR A 36 -6.02 0.18 -11.33
N TRP A 37 -4.74 0.23 -10.98
CA TRP A 37 -4.04 1.47 -10.69
C TRP A 37 -2.66 1.42 -11.34
N PRO A 38 -2.22 2.47 -12.04
CA PRO A 38 -0.87 2.51 -12.61
C PRO A 38 0.19 2.44 -11.50
N THR A 39 1.26 1.70 -11.73
CA THR A 39 2.39 1.65 -10.81
C THR A 39 3.35 2.79 -11.16
N TYR A 40 3.29 3.85 -10.37
CA TYR A 40 4.25 4.95 -10.48
C TYR A 40 5.47 4.72 -9.60
N ARG A 41 6.59 5.31 -10.04
CA ARG A 41 7.82 5.47 -9.25
C ARG A 41 8.42 6.80 -9.66
N LEU A 42 8.83 7.61 -8.70
CA LEU A 42 9.59 8.84 -8.93
C LEU A 42 10.95 8.76 -8.22
N PRO A 43 11.89 9.65 -8.57
CA PRO A 43 13.14 9.78 -7.83
C PRO A 43 12.91 10.06 -6.34
N ALA A 44 13.71 9.42 -5.49
CA ALA A 44 13.74 9.68 -4.06
C ALA A 44 15.19 9.54 -3.56
N THR A 45 15.58 10.42 -2.65
CA THR A 45 16.91 10.39 -2.02
C THR A 45 16.76 10.07 -0.55
N VAL A 46 17.58 9.16 -0.05
CA VAL A 46 17.57 8.71 1.34
C VAL A 46 18.98 8.78 1.90
N LEU A 47 19.10 9.26 3.14
CA LEU A 47 20.32 9.13 3.94
C LEU A 47 20.16 7.96 4.90
N VAL A 48 21.11 7.03 4.88
CA VAL A 48 21.28 5.95 5.85
C VAL A 48 22.56 6.19 6.64
N ARG A 49 22.45 6.16 7.96
CA ARG A 49 23.55 6.29 8.92
C ARG A 49 23.55 5.09 9.85
N VAL A 50 24.55 4.23 9.77
CA VAL A 50 24.77 3.15 10.75
C VAL A 50 25.71 3.69 11.83
N LEU A 51 25.26 3.67 13.09
CA LEU A 51 25.94 4.27 14.24
C LEU A 51 26.87 3.25 14.92
N ALA A 52 27.86 3.76 15.69
CA ALA A 52 28.83 2.95 16.41
C ALA A 52 28.24 2.01 17.46
N ASP A 53 27.01 2.25 17.91
CA ASP A 53 26.28 1.32 18.79
C ASP A 53 25.66 0.15 18.02
N GLY A 54 25.70 0.16 16.68
CA GLY A 54 25.10 -0.85 15.80
C GLY A 54 23.63 -0.58 15.43
N SER A 55 23.07 0.58 15.79
CA SER A 55 21.75 1.01 15.32
C SER A 55 21.84 1.76 13.98
N ALA A 56 20.71 1.98 13.32
CA ALA A 56 20.65 2.75 12.08
C ALA A 56 19.60 3.87 12.13
N GLN A 57 19.97 5.03 11.60
CA GLN A 57 19.07 6.13 11.31
C GLN A 57 18.89 6.26 9.80
N VAL A 58 17.65 6.34 9.35
CA VAL A 58 17.27 6.48 7.94
C VAL A 58 16.39 7.71 7.80
N ARG A 59 16.71 8.59 6.84
CA ARG A 59 16.05 9.91 6.76
C ARG A 59 15.78 10.34 5.33
N THR A 60 14.61 10.94 5.11
CA THR A 60 14.21 11.56 3.85
C THR A 60 12.99 12.45 4.08
N ALA A 61 12.78 13.46 3.24
CA ALA A 61 11.70 14.45 3.35
C ALA A 61 10.33 13.89 2.95
N ALA A 62 10.11 12.58 3.07
CA ALA A 62 8.82 11.94 2.84
C ALA A 62 7.78 12.44 3.86
N SER A 63 6.51 12.11 3.62
CA SER A 63 5.41 12.32 4.55
C SER A 63 4.83 10.99 5.01
N ASP A 64 4.07 11.03 6.11
CA ASP A 64 3.17 9.96 6.50
C ASP A 64 1.83 10.57 6.88
N ILE A 65 0.88 10.55 5.95
CA ILE A 65 -0.49 11.05 6.17
C ILE A 65 -1.44 9.97 6.71
N GLY A 66 -0.90 8.86 7.25
CA GLY A 66 -1.66 7.72 7.75
C GLY A 66 -1.47 6.36 7.05
N PRO A 67 -0.79 6.21 5.88
CA PRO A 67 -0.59 4.87 5.30
C PRO A 67 0.45 4.03 6.06
N GLY A 68 1.22 4.62 6.98
CA GLY A 68 2.22 3.92 7.78
C GLY A 68 3.60 3.89 7.12
N THR A 69 3.96 4.97 6.44
CA THR A 69 5.29 5.19 5.82
C THR A 69 6.41 5.01 6.85
N TYR A 70 6.27 5.50 8.09
CA TYR A 70 7.26 5.25 9.16
C TYR A 70 7.57 3.76 9.33
N THR A 71 6.53 2.94 9.46
CA THR A 71 6.67 1.50 9.71
C THR A 71 7.21 0.77 8.50
N ALA A 72 6.64 1.00 7.31
CA ALA A 72 7.06 0.31 6.09
C ALA A 72 8.53 0.60 5.76
N MET A 73 8.96 1.87 5.83
CA MET A 73 10.34 2.24 5.54
C MET A 73 11.33 1.69 6.57
N THR A 74 10.93 1.62 7.85
CA THR A 74 11.76 1.01 8.89
C THR A 74 11.93 -0.49 8.65
N GLN A 75 10.87 -1.20 8.23
CA GLN A 75 10.95 -2.63 7.90
C GLN A 75 11.84 -2.87 6.67
N ILE A 76 11.70 -2.07 5.61
CA ILE A 76 12.55 -2.18 4.41
C ILE A 76 14.02 -1.94 4.75
N ALA A 77 14.30 -0.92 5.56
CA ALA A 77 15.65 -0.63 6.03
C ALA A 77 16.22 -1.76 6.89
N ALA A 78 15.43 -2.29 7.82
CA ALA A 78 15.80 -3.39 8.69
C ALA A 78 16.15 -4.65 7.90
N ASP A 79 15.29 -5.05 6.96
CA ASP A 79 15.53 -6.19 6.06
C ASP A 79 16.82 -5.99 5.24
N ALA A 80 16.98 -4.81 4.63
CA ALA A 80 18.12 -4.53 3.78
C ALA A 80 19.45 -4.46 4.57
N LEU A 81 19.42 -3.88 5.77
CA LEU A 81 20.55 -3.80 6.70
C LEU A 81 20.77 -5.09 7.49
N GLY A 82 19.89 -6.09 7.44
CA GLY A 82 19.98 -7.24 8.33
C GLY A 82 19.96 -6.85 9.81
N LEU A 83 19.20 -5.82 10.19
CA LEU A 83 19.06 -5.34 11.57
C LEU A 83 17.70 -5.72 12.15
N PRO A 84 17.58 -5.96 13.46
CA PRO A 84 16.28 -5.98 14.12
C PRO A 84 15.55 -4.65 13.90
N VAL A 85 14.26 -4.67 13.59
CA VAL A 85 13.44 -3.46 13.34
C VAL A 85 13.57 -2.43 14.47
N ALA A 86 13.67 -2.88 15.73
CA ALA A 86 13.83 -2.01 16.90
C ALA A 86 15.17 -1.24 16.94
N ARG A 87 16.15 -1.63 16.14
CA ARG A 87 17.46 -0.96 15.99
C ARG A 87 17.49 0.01 14.81
N VAL A 88 16.37 0.21 14.13
CA VAL A 88 16.25 1.13 13.00
C VAL A 88 15.27 2.24 13.35
N LYS A 89 15.67 3.49 13.09
CA LYS A 89 14.81 4.67 13.20
C LYS A 89 14.65 5.31 11.83
N PHE A 90 13.41 5.51 11.39
CA PHE A 90 13.10 6.27 10.18
C PHE A 90 12.57 7.66 10.54
N ASP A 91 13.25 8.72 10.10
CA ASP A 91 12.81 10.11 10.26
C ASP A 91 12.31 10.69 8.93
N LEU A 92 11.20 11.42 8.98
CA LEU A 92 10.56 12.04 7.81
C LEU A 92 9.93 13.40 8.17
N GLY A 93 9.43 14.13 7.16
CA GLY A 93 8.60 15.33 7.37
C GLY A 93 9.35 16.64 7.62
N ASP A 94 10.60 16.77 7.18
CA ASP A 94 11.39 18.00 7.30
C ASP A 94 12.08 18.33 5.97
N SER A 95 11.91 19.57 5.49
CA SER A 95 12.47 20.05 4.21
C SER A 95 14.00 20.17 4.20
N LYS A 96 14.65 20.05 5.36
CA LYS A 96 16.11 19.95 5.49
C LYS A 96 16.64 18.52 5.25
N MET A 97 15.76 17.53 5.14
CA MET A 97 16.14 16.14 4.84
C MET A 97 16.30 15.91 3.33
N PRO A 98 16.97 14.82 2.91
CA PRO A 98 17.08 14.48 1.49
C PRO A 98 15.70 14.44 0.79
N PRO A 99 15.58 14.88 -0.47
CA PRO A 99 14.28 15.05 -1.11
C PRO A 99 13.53 13.73 -1.33
N ALA A 100 12.21 13.78 -1.18
CA ALA A 100 11.27 12.71 -1.51
C ALA A 100 10.16 13.26 -2.43
N PRO A 101 9.50 12.39 -3.22
CA PRO A 101 8.38 12.82 -4.03
C PRO A 101 7.13 13.10 -3.17
N VAL A 102 6.09 13.66 -3.80
CA VAL A 102 4.77 13.80 -3.19
C VAL A 102 4.22 12.45 -2.73
N GLU A 103 3.54 12.43 -1.57
CA GLU A 103 2.76 11.27 -1.13
C GLU A 103 1.39 11.30 -1.84
N GLY A 104 1.32 10.61 -2.98
CA GLY A 104 0.14 10.50 -3.84
C GLY A 104 0.41 9.53 -4.99
N GLY A 105 -0.63 9.14 -5.75
CA GLY A 105 -0.47 8.17 -6.84
C GLY A 105 -0.04 6.77 -6.37
N SER A 106 -0.15 6.49 -5.07
CA SER A 106 0.16 5.20 -4.44
C SER A 106 1.60 4.75 -4.71
N MET A 107 2.54 5.68 -4.75
CA MET A 107 3.91 5.42 -5.20
C MET A 107 4.99 5.59 -4.12
N THR A 108 4.62 6.00 -2.90
CA THR A 108 5.57 6.27 -1.80
C THR A 108 6.44 5.05 -1.50
N VAL A 109 5.83 3.87 -1.34
CA VAL A 109 6.59 2.63 -1.06
C VAL A 109 7.50 2.26 -2.23
N ALA A 110 7.01 2.33 -3.47
CA ALA A 110 7.81 2.02 -4.65
C ALA A 110 8.98 3.01 -4.85
N SER A 111 8.80 4.28 -4.51
CA SER A 111 9.82 5.33 -4.71
C SER A 111 10.79 5.39 -3.53
N VAL A 112 10.28 5.72 -2.34
CA VAL A 112 11.08 5.89 -1.13
C VAL A 112 11.60 4.55 -0.63
N GLY A 113 10.79 3.49 -0.66
CA GLY A 113 11.21 2.16 -0.23
C GLY A 113 12.36 1.61 -1.07
N SER A 114 12.34 1.83 -2.39
CA SER A 114 13.48 1.46 -3.25
C SER A 114 14.74 2.24 -2.89
N ALA A 115 14.63 3.55 -2.65
CA ALA A 115 15.76 4.36 -2.22
C ALA A 115 16.30 3.94 -0.85
N VAL A 116 15.42 3.59 0.10
CA VAL A 116 15.80 3.03 1.41
C VAL A 116 16.57 1.72 1.22
N HIS A 117 16.05 0.81 0.40
CA HIS A 117 16.67 -0.48 0.13
C HIS A 117 18.07 -0.31 -0.50
N GLU A 118 18.18 0.51 -1.54
CA GLU A 118 19.45 0.76 -2.22
C GLU A 118 20.47 1.46 -1.30
N ALA A 119 20.04 2.47 -0.53
CA ALA A 119 20.90 3.17 0.44
C ALA A 119 21.41 2.24 1.56
N ALA A 120 20.54 1.35 2.04
CA ALA A 120 20.87 0.37 3.07
C ALA A 120 21.89 -0.67 2.57
N LEU A 121 21.71 -1.20 1.35
CA LEU A 121 22.68 -2.10 0.74
C LEU A 121 24.04 -1.41 0.51
N ALA A 122 24.03 -0.14 0.07
CA ALA A 122 25.25 0.64 -0.06
C ALA A 122 25.94 0.90 1.30
N ALA A 123 25.19 1.10 2.38
CA ALA A 123 25.76 1.21 3.73
C ALA A 123 26.39 -0.12 4.18
N ARG A 124 25.76 -1.25 3.90
CA ARG A 124 26.34 -2.58 4.12
C ARG A 124 27.63 -2.79 3.33
N HIS A 125 27.67 -2.40 2.06
CA HIS A 125 28.88 -2.48 1.25
C HIS A 125 30.02 -1.63 1.82
N LYS A 126 29.73 -0.43 2.36
CA LYS A 126 30.75 0.37 3.04
C LYS A 126 31.27 -0.28 4.32
N LEU A 127 30.40 -0.90 5.11
CA LEU A 127 30.80 -1.66 6.30
C LEU A 127 31.63 -2.88 5.92
N LEU A 128 31.25 -3.59 4.87
CA LEU A 128 32.03 -4.71 4.35
C LEU A 128 33.39 -4.25 3.85
N ALA A 129 33.49 -3.15 3.11
CA ALA A 129 34.77 -2.63 2.63
C ALA A 129 35.73 -2.25 3.77
N LEU A 130 35.21 -1.79 4.90
CA LEU A 130 36.00 -1.57 6.12
C LEU A 130 36.51 -2.90 6.67
N ALA A 131 35.60 -3.87 6.85
CA ALA A 131 35.93 -5.19 7.38
C ALA A 131 36.90 -5.97 6.49
N SER A 132 36.66 -6.02 5.17
CA SER A 132 37.48 -6.79 4.24
C SER A 132 38.87 -6.20 4.01
N GLY A 133 39.01 -4.88 4.15
CA GLY A 133 40.28 -4.18 4.07
C GLY A 133 41.10 -4.17 5.38
N ASP A 134 40.61 -4.83 6.43
CA ASP A 134 41.26 -4.88 7.74
C ASP A 134 41.75 -6.29 8.07
N ASP A 135 43.07 -6.44 8.23
CA ASP A 135 43.74 -7.71 8.58
C ASP A 135 43.24 -8.29 9.91
N GLY A 136 42.71 -7.44 10.81
CA GLY A 136 42.14 -7.85 12.09
C GLY A 136 40.69 -8.33 12.04
N SER A 137 40.03 -8.23 10.88
CA SER A 137 38.64 -8.66 10.70
C SER A 137 38.52 -10.16 10.40
N PRO A 138 37.52 -10.87 10.94
CA PRO A 138 37.13 -12.21 10.48
C PRO A 138 36.74 -12.27 8.99
N LEU A 139 36.43 -11.10 8.41
CA LEU A 139 36.02 -10.90 7.02
C LEU A 139 37.15 -10.34 6.15
N HIS A 140 38.40 -10.33 6.62
CA HIS A 140 39.54 -9.92 5.80
C HIS A 140 39.52 -10.64 4.44
N GLN A 141 39.66 -9.89 3.35
CA GLN A 141 39.59 -10.38 1.95
C GLN A 141 38.25 -11.04 1.56
N ALA A 142 37.17 -10.82 2.33
CA ALA A 142 35.85 -11.30 1.95
C ALA A 142 35.29 -10.49 0.76
N GLU A 143 34.78 -11.20 -0.24
CA GLU A 143 34.08 -10.63 -1.39
C GLU A 143 32.59 -10.40 -1.09
N ALA A 144 31.99 -9.36 -1.69
CA ALA A 144 30.61 -8.98 -1.44
C ALA A 144 29.59 -10.11 -1.65
N ASP A 145 29.76 -10.90 -2.71
CA ASP A 145 28.85 -12.00 -3.04
C ASP A 145 28.90 -13.16 -2.01
N GLY A 146 29.99 -13.24 -1.24
CA GLY A 146 30.21 -14.25 -0.20
C GLY A 146 29.70 -13.85 1.18
N VAL A 147 29.16 -12.64 1.35
CA VAL A 147 28.80 -12.07 2.65
C VAL A 147 27.29 -11.84 2.78
N GLU A 148 26.75 -12.19 3.95
CA GLU A 148 25.38 -11.91 4.35
C GLU A 148 25.32 -11.00 5.57
N ALA A 149 24.12 -10.49 5.86
CA ALA A 149 23.87 -9.73 7.08
C ALA A 149 22.62 -10.22 7.79
N ALA A 150 22.74 -10.39 9.09
CA ALA A 150 21.64 -10.70 10.00
C ALA A 150 22.02 -10.23 11.40
N ASP A 151 21.03 -9.85 12.20
CA ASP A 151 21.17 -9.39 13.58
C ASP A 151 22.25 -8.31 13.80
N GLY A 152 22.43 -7.40 12.83
CA GLY A 152 23.40 -6.31 12.89
C GLY A 152 24.85 -6.73 12.70
N ARG A 153 25.08 -7.87 12.05
CA ARG A 153 26.39 -8.47 11.80
C ARG A 153 26.57 -8.84 10.33
N LEU A 154 27.79 -8.69 9.83
CA LEU A 154 28.22 -9.26 8.55
C LEU A 154 28.88 -10.62 8.81
N PHE A 155 28.61 -11.62 7.98
CA PHE A 155 29.24 -12.94 8.09
C PHE A 155 29.38 -13.62 6.72
N LEU A 156 30.31 -14.57 6.59
CA LEU A 156 30.47 -15.37 5.38
C LEU A 156 29.33 -16.38 5.23
N LYS A 157 28.75 -16.48 4.03
CA LYS A 157 27.66 -17.42 3.72
C LYS A 157 28.03 -18.88 4.00
N GLN A 158 29.26 -19.26 3.67
CA GLN A 158 29.74 -20.64 3.80
C GLN A 158 30.26 -20.95 5.22
N GLU A 159 30.61 -19.93 6.00
CA GLU A 159 31.20 -20.02 7.34
C GLU A 159 30.53 -18.99 8.27
N PRO A 160 29.26 -19.18 8.69
CA PRO A 160 28.50 -18.16 9.40
C PRO A 160 29.07 -17.74 10.76
N GLU A 161 30.01 -18.50 11.34
CA GLU A 161 30.81 -18.15 12.51
C GLU A 161 31.84 -17.06 12.20
N ARG A 162 32.35 -16.98 10.97
CA ARG A 162 33.27 -15.94 10.51
C ARG A 162 32.50 -14.67 10.16
N GLY A 163 32.40 -13.78 11.13
CA GLY A 163 31.71 -12.51 10.95
C GLY A 163 31.78 -11.63 12.18
N GLU A 164 31.34 -10.39 12.04
CA GLU A 164 31.47 -9.36 13.06
C GLU A 164 30.35 -8.32 13.01
N THR A 165 30.06 -7.72 14.17
CA THR A 165 28.97 -6.75 14.29
C THR A 165 29.33 -5.42 13.65
N TYR A 166 28.31 -4.65 13.26
CA TYR A 166 28.52 -3.28 12.76
C TYR A 166 29.22 -2.41 13.81
N ALA A 167 28.90 -2.60 15.08
CA ALA A 167 29.54 -1.89 16.19
C ALA A 167 31.04 -2.22 16.29
N ASP A 168 31.43 -3.49 16.17
CA ASP A 168 32.83 -3.92 16.24
C ASP A 168 33.66 -3.36 15.08
N ILE A 169 33.11 -3.41 13.86
CA ILE A 169 33.72 -2.79 12.66
C ILE A 169 33.98 -1.31 12.96
N LEU A 170 32.94 -0.55 13.32
CA LEU A 170 33.04 0.90 13.52
C LEU A 170 33.98 1.26 14.67
N LYS A 171 33.91 0.54 15.79
CA LYS A 171 34.78 0.76 16.96
C LYS A 171 36.25 0.55 16.62
N ARG A 172 36.58 -0.51 15.89
CA ARG A 172 37.96 -0.81 15.48
C ARG A 172 38.52 0.26 14.54
N HIS A 173 37.70 0.76 13.62
CA HIS A 173 38.06 1.87 12.73
C HIS A 173 37.92 3.26 13.37
N ARG A 174 37.59 3.35 14.68
CA ARG A 174 37.37 4.61 15.42
C ARG A 174 36.38 5.55 14.73
N LYS A 175 35.32 4.99 14.16
CA LYS A 175 34.24 5.74 13.49
C LYS A 175 33.01 5.81 14.38
N GLU A 176 32.39 6.98 14.44
CA GLU A 176 31.09 7.15 15.08
C GLU A 176 29.93 6.64 14.22
N SER A 177 30.12 6.63 12.89
CA SER A 177 29.13 6.16 11.94
C SER A 177 29.72 5.81 10.56
N VAL A 178 28.92 5.09 9.78
CA VAL A 178 29.02 5.04 8.31
C VAL A 178 27.77 5.68 7.72
N GLU A 179 27.97 6.58 6.76
CA GLU A 179 26.90 7.35 6.13
C GLU A 179 26.86 7.14 4.62
N VAL A 180 25.65 7.00 4.09
CA VAL A 180 25.36 6.91 2.67
C VAL A 180 24.15 7.78 2.37
N THR A 181 24.28 8.66 1.38
CA THR A 181 23.15 9.33 0.75
C THR A 181 23.03 8.76 -0.65
N GLN A 182 21.88 8.15 -0.96
CA GLN A 182 21.63 7.48 -2.23
C GLN A 182 20.33 8.00 -2.83
N GLU A 183 20.37 8.38 -4.10
CA GLU A 183 19.18 8.59 -4.91
C GLU A 183 18.83 7.28 -5.63
N SER A 184 17.55 6.88 -5.60
CA SER A 184 17.02 5.90 -6.54
C SER A 184 16.02 6.55 -7.47
N LYS A 185 16.08 6.17 -8.75
CA LYS A 185 15.24 6.71 -9.82
C LYS A 185 14.69 5.60 -10.69
N PRO A 186 13.54 5.83 -11.37
CA PRO A 186 13.01 4.90 -12.36
C PRO A 186 14.05 4.51 -13.43
N GLY A 187 14.04 3.24 -13.82
CA GLY A 187 14.85 2.74 -14.92
C GLY A 187 14.09 2.76 -16.27
N GLU A 188 14.71 2.18 -17.29
CA GLU A 188 14.15 2.10 -18.64
C GLU A 188 12.96 1.12 -18.74
N GLU A 189 12.72 0.30 -17.72
CA GLU A 189 11.62 -0.66 -17.65
C GLU A 189 10.26 0.03 -17.79
N GLN A 190 10.10 1.25 -17.26
CA GLN A 190 8.87 2.03 -17.41
C GLN A 190 8.53 2.37 -18.88
N LYS A 191 9.51 2.36 -19.77
CA LYS A 191 9.30 2.57 -21.21
C LYS A 191 9.00 1.27 -21.96
N LYS A 192 9.31 0.12 -21.35
CA LYS A 192 9.18 -1.22 -21.96
C LYS A 192 7.92 -1.95 -21.52
N PHE A 193 7.42 -1.69 -20.33
CA PHE A 193 6.29 -2.42 -19.73
C PHE A 193 5.17 -1.48 -19.29
N SER A 194 3.93 -1.96 -19.42
CA SER A 194 2.76 -1.35 -18.79
C SER A 194 2.60 -1.95 -17.39
N MET A 195 2.94 -1.18 -16.37
CA MET A 195 2.97 -1.65 -14.99
C MET A 195 1.75 -1.16 -14.23
N HIS A 196 0.97 -2.11 -13.71
CA HIS A 196 -0.25 -1.83 -12.96
C HIS A 196 -0.38 -2.77 -11.76
N ALA A 197 -1.02 -2.27 -10.72
CA ALA A 197 -1.67 -3.10 -9.72
C ALA A 197 -3.10 -3.43 -10.20
N PHE A 198 -3.61 -4.58 -9.78
CA PHE A 198 -4.94 -5.05 -10.18
C PHE A 198 -5.76 -5.51 -9.00
N GLY A 199 -7.06 -5.30 -9.06
CA GLY A 199 -7.99 -5.74 -8.03
C GLY A 199 -9.35 -6.12 -8.56
N VAL A 200 -10.17 -6.65 -7.68
CA VAL A 200 -11.59 -6.89 -7.91
C VAL A 200 -12.37 -6.58 -6.65
N GLN A 201 -13.55 -6.00 -6.84
CA GLN A 201 -14.53 -5.70 -5.81
C GLN A 201 -15.77 -6.55 -6.06
N PHE A 202 -16.28 -7.25 -5.05
CA PHE A 202 -17.59 -7.91 -5.05
C PHE A 202 -18.43 -7.33 -3.93
N VAL A 203 -19.66 -6.93 -4.25
CA VAL A 203 -20.54 -6.21 -3.33
C VAL A 203 -21.92 -6.85 -3.32
N GLU A 204 -22.45 -7.05 -2.12
CA GLU A 204 -23.85 -7.36 -1.87
C GLU A 204 -24.56 -6.13 -1.30
N VAL A 205 -25.71 -5.78 -1.89
CA VAL A 205 -26.61 -4.75 -1.37
C VAL A 205 -27.97 -5.34 -1.03
N ARG A 206 -28.62 -4.73 -0.03
CA ARG A 206 -30.03 -4.88 0.30
C ARG A 206 -30.74 -3.57 -0.04
N VAL A 207 -31.77 -3.65 -0.87
CA VAL A 207 -32.60 -2.49 -1.23
C VAL A 207 -34.01 -2.67 -0.69
N ASP A 208 -34.49 -1.70 0.09
CA ASP A 208 -35.88 -1.69 0.50
C ASP A 208 -36.76 -1.21 -0.67
N PRO A 209 -37.75 -2.01 -1.12
CA PRO A 209 -38.55 -1.67 -2.30
C PRO A 209 -39.55 -0.53 -2.06
N ASP A 210 -39.90 -0.23 -0.80
CA ASP A 210 -40.87 0.82 -0.48
C ASP A 210 -40.19 2.17 -0.26
N PHE A 211 -38.96 2.16 0.28
CA PHE A 211 -38.21 3.37 0.61
C PHE A 211 -37.07 3.70 -0.35
N GLY A 212 -36.65 2.76 -1.20
CA GLY A 212 -35.49 2.94 -2.08
C GLY A 212 -34.14 2.98 -1.34
N THR A 213 -34.12 2.77 -0.02
CA THR A 213 -32.88 2.79 0.77
C THR A 213 -31.97 1.62 0.42
N VAL A 214 -30.69 1.91 0.18
CA VAL A 214 -29.65 0.91 -0.13
C VAL A 214 -28.74 0.72 1.08
N ARG A 215 -28.51 -0.52 1.48
CA ARG A 215 -27.51 -0.89 2.49
C ARG A 215 -26.54 -1.91 1.93
N VAL A 216 -25.24 -1.70 2.15
CA VAL A 216 -24.21 -2.67 1.80
C VAL A 216 -24.19 -3.75 2.88
N ALA A 217 -24.41 -4.99 2.48
CA ALA A 217 -24.44 -6.11 3.42
C ALA A 217 -23.09 -6.81 3.53
N ARG A 218 -22.30 -6.81 2.45
CA ARG A 218 -21.03 -7.53 2.38
C ARG A 218 -20.15 -7.02 1.24
N VAL A 219 -18.85 -6.96 1.50
CA VAL A 219 -17.83 -6.65 0.48
C VAL A 219 -16.72 -7.69 0.56
N VAL A 220 -16.32 -8.22 -0.59
CA VAL A 220 -15.14 -9.08 -0.74
C VAL A 220 -14.22 -8.45 -1.79
N SER A 221 -12.98 -8.21 -1.43
CA SER A 221 -12.01 -7.52 -2.28
C SER A 221 -10.70 -8.29 -2.35
N GLY A 222 -10.17 -8.43 -3.56
CA GLY A 222 -8.90 -9.13 -3.81
C GLY A 222 -7.95 -8.26 -4.60
N PHE A 223 -6.72 -8.09 -4.12
CA PHE A 223 -5.73 -7.19 -4.71
C PHE A 223 -4.42 -7.91 -5.05
N ALA A 224 -3.88 -7.68 -6.24
CA ALA A 224 -2.53 -8.01 -6.65
C ALA A 224 -1.74 -6.68 -6.69
N ALA A 225 -1.00 -6.42 -5.62
CA ALA A 225 -0.37 -5.12 -5.32
C ALA A 225 1.14 -5.23 -5.11
N GLY A 226 1.78 -6.19 -5.77
CA GLY A 226 3.18 -6.53 -5.58
C GLY A 226 3.44 -7.17 -4.23
N ARG A 227 4.70 -7.08 -3.81
CA ARG A 227 5.15 -7.47 -2.47
C ARG A 227 4.49 -6.56 -1.42
N ILE A 228 3.71 -7.17 -0.53
CA ILE A 228 3.14 -6.49 0.63
C ILE A 228 4.20 -6.38 1.74
N ILE A 229 4.61 -5.15 2.05
CA ILE A 229 5.63 -4.88 3.08
C ILE A 229 5.08 -5.11 4.48
N ASN A 230 3.92 -4.54 4.77
CA ASN A 230 3.25 -4.67 6.05
C ASN A 230 1.78 -5.08 5.85
N PRO A 231 1.43 -6.35 6.11
CA PRO A 231 0.07 -6.83 5.89
C PRO A 231 -1.00 -6.08 6.69
N LYS A 232 -0.66 -5.59 7.89
CA LYS A 232 -1.62 -4.87 8.75
C LYS A 232 -1.93 -3.49 8.16
N THR A 233 -0.93 -2.69 7.81
CA THR A 233 -1.18 -1.36 7.24
C THR A 233 -1.74 -1.45 5.82
N ALA A 234 -1.31 -2.44 5.03
CA ALA A 234 -1.91 -2.73 3.73
C ALA A 234 -3.40 -3.07 3.84
N HIS A 235 -3.78 -3.92 4.81
CA HIS A 235 -5.18 -4.20 5.10
C HIS A 235 -5.95 -2.94 5.52
N SER A 236 -5.40 -2.12 6.42
CA SER A 236 -6.01 -0.85 6.83
C SER A 236 -6.22 0.13 5.66
N GLN A 237 -5.26 0.24 4.75
CA GLN A 237 -5.39 1.06 3.55
C GLN A 237 -6.49 0.52 2.64
N ALA A 238 -6.53 -0.80 2.44
CA ALA A 238 -7.53 -1.42 1.59
C ALA A 238 -8.96 -1.21 2.10
N ILE A 239 -9.20 -1.40 3.40
CA ILE A 239 -10.53 -1.13 3.98
C ILE A 239 -10.87 0.36 3.94
N GLY A 240 -9.89 1.25 4.14
CA GLY A 240 -10.09 2.70 4.04
C GLY A 240 -10.54 3.15 2.66
N GLY A 241 -9.90 2.65 1.60
CA GLY A 241 -10.32 2.95 0.23
C GLY A 241 -11.67 2.34 -0.13
N ILE A 242 -11.98 1.15 0.37
CA ILE A 242 -13.32 0.55 0.22
C ILE A 242 -14.38 1.45 0.86
N VAL A 243 -14.17 1.92 2.09
CA VAL A 243 -15.08 2.84 2.78
C VAL A 243 -15.28 4.13 1.98
N GLY A 244 -14.20 4.76 1.51
CA GLY A 244 -14.31 5.95 0.64
C GLY A 244 -15.09 5.66 -0.65
N GLY A 245 -14.90 4.48 -1.24
CA GLY A 245 -15.66 4.04 -2.41
C GLY A 245 -17.15 3.82 -2.13
N LEU A 246 -17.52 3.37 -0.93
CA LEU A 246 -18.91 3.26 -0.49
C LEU A 246 -19.54 4.65 -0.30
N GLY A 247 -18.79 5.59 0.28
CA GLY A 247 -19.18 7.00 0.42
C GLY A 247 -19.48 7.62 -0.94
N MET A 248 -18.53 7.54 -1.87
CA MET A 248 -18.71 7.97 -3.26
C MET A 248 -19.96 7.35 -3.92
N ALA A 249 -20.24 6.08 -3.65
CA ALA A 249 -21.33 5.37 -4.29
C ALA A 249 -22.71 5.77 -3.76
N LEU A 250 -22.85 6.04 -2.46
CA LEU A 250 -24.15 6.08 -1.77
C LEU A 250 -24.46 7.42 -1.09
N LEU A 251 -23.45 8.24 -0.78
CA LEU A 251 -23.60 9.36 0.17
C LEU A 251 -23.02 10.69 -0.33
N GLU A 252 -21.81 10.67 -0.87
CA GLU A 252 -21.02 11.88 -1.09
C GLU A 252 -21.48 12.66 -2.33
N GLU A 253 -21.97 13.89 -2.13
CA GLU A 253 -22.30 14.83 -3.20
C GLU A 253 -22.01 16.26 -2.78
N ALA A 254 -21.29 17.02 -3.61
CA ALA A 254 -21.15 18.47 -3.42
C ALA A 254 -22.26 19.21 -4.17
N VAL A 255 -23.24 19.74 -3.44
CA VAL A 255 -24.42 20.38 -4.02
C VAL A 255 -24.13 21.85 -4.31
N ARG A 256 -24.15 22.22 -5.60
CA ARG A 256 -23.94 23.60 -6.05
C ARG A 256 -25.27 24.29 -6.35
N ASP A 257 -25.50 25.46 -5.78
CA ASP A 257 -26.59 26.34 -6.15
C ASP A 257 -26.36 26.89 -7.57
N ARG A 258 -27.30 26.62 -8.49
CA ARG A 258 -27.18 27.02 -9.89
C ARG A 258 -27.22 28.54 -10.10
N ARG A 259 -27.74 29.31 -9.14
CA ARG A 259 -27.90 30.77 -9.25
C ARG A 259 -26.60 31.53 -9.05
N ASN A 260 -25.76 31.06 -8.13
CA ASN A 260 -24.55 31.77 -7.69
C ASN A 260 -23.30 30.87 -7.56
N GLY A 261 -23.42 29.56 -7.83
CA GLY A 261 -22.31 28.61 -7.78
C GLY A 261 -21.87 28.20 -6.37
N ARG A 262 -22.57 28.62 -5.31
CA ARG A 262 -22.20 28.29 -3.92
C ARG A 262 -22.40 26.80 -3.66
N VAL A 263 -21.43 26.15 -3.02
CA VAL A 263 -21.62 24.81 -2.44
C VAL A 263 -22.44 24.95 -1.16
N VAL A 264 -23.69 24.51 -1.18
CA VAL A 264 -24.65 24.78 -0.10
C VAL A 264 -24.54 23.80 1.06
N ASN A 265 -23.97 22.62 0.82
CA ASN A 265 -23.82 21.56 1.82
C ASN A 265 -22.37 21.37 2.29
N ALA A 266 -21.56 22.43 2.29
CA ALA A 266 -20.14 22.37 2.67
C ALA A 266 -19.91 22.24 4.20
N ASN A 267 -20.48 21.21 4.81
CA ASN A 267 -20.40 20.85 6.23
C ASN A 267 -20.65 19.35 6.40
N LEU A 268 -20.24 18.76 7.52
CA LEU A 268 -20.37 17.30 7.78
C LEU A 268 -21.80 16.85 8.11
N GLU A 269 -22.74 17.78 8.32
CA GLU A 269 -24.15 17.44 8.52
C GLU A 269 -24.81 17.09 7.18
N GLN A 270 -24.49 17.81 6.11
CA GLN A 270 -25.16 17.71 4.81
C GLN A 270 -24.29 17.12 3.70
N TYR A 271 -22.95 17.19 3.82
CA TYR A 271 -22.04 16.37 3.01
C TYR A 271 -21.82 15.05 3.76
N MET A 272 -22.64 14.06 3.43
CA MET A 272 -22.64 12.79 4.13
C MET A 272 -21.42 11.95 3.74
N VAL A 273 -20.61 11.60 4.73
CA VAL A 273 -19.56 10.58 4.63
C VAL A 273 -20.03 9.31 5.35
N PRO A 274 -19.51 8.12 4.98
CA PRO A 274 -19.88 6.88 5.68
C PRO A 274 -19.64 6.97 7.18
N VAL A 275 -20.63 6.56 7.96
CA VAL A 275 -20.45 6.31 9.40
C VAL A 275 -20.18 4.83 9.65
N ASN A 276 -19.80 4.48 10.88
CA ASN A 276 -19.51 3.09 11.27
C ASN A 276 -20.69 2.15 10.93
N ALA A 277 -21.93 2.59 11.17
CA ALA A 277 -23.13 1.79 10.88
C ALA A 277 -23.40 1.55 9.38
N ASP A 278 -22.79 2.32 8.47
CA ASP A 278 -22.93 2.10 7.03
C ASP A 278 -21.97 1.04 6.48
N VAL A 279 -20.93 0.69 7.23
CA VAL A 279 -19.82 -0.17 6.77
C VAL A 279 -19.96 -1.56 7.39
N PRO A 280 -20.25 -2.61 6.59
CA PRO A 280 -20.27 -3.97 7.09
C PRO A 280 -18.84 -4.51 7.30
N ALA A 281 -18.72 -5.77 7.74
CA ALA A 281 -17.44 -6.46 7.66
C ALA A 281 -16.93 -6.52 6.20
N LEU A 282 -15.67 -6.14 6.02
CA LEU A 282 -14.99 -6.11 4.71
C LEU A 282 -13.97 -7.25 4.68
N ASP A 283 -14.12 -8.21 3.74
CA ASP A 283 -13.16 -9.32 3.56
C ASP A 283 -12.16 -8.94 2.46
N VAL A 284 -10.95 -8.59 2.89
CA VAL A 284 -9.86 -8.21 1.99
C VAL A 284 -8.79 -9.30 1.98
N PHE A 285 -8.30 -9.64 0.79
CA PHE A 285 -7.12 -10.48 0.63
C PHE A 285 -6.16 -9.94 -0.42
N PHE A 286 -4.89 -10.29 -0.23
CA PHE A 286 -3.82 -10.01 -1.18
C PHE A 286 -3.47 -11.29 -1.94
N VAL A 287 -3.23 -11.16 -3.24
CA VAL A 287 -2.69 -12.21 -4.09
C VAL A 287 -1.19 -12.06 -4.08
N ASP A 288 -0.50 -13.14 -3.68
CA ASP A 288 0.96 -13.17 -3.72
C ASP A 288 1.42 -13.07 -5.17
N GLU A 289 2.27 -12.09 -5.44
CA GLU A 289 2.90 -11.90 -6.73
C GLU A 289 4.32 -11.38 -6.55
N GLU A 290 5.22 -11.81 -7.43
CA GLU A 290 6.56 -11.29 -7.53
C GLU A 290 6.69 -10.58 -8.88
N ASP A 291 6.96 -9.28 -8.84
CA ASP A 291 7.16 -8.46 -10.03
C ASP A 291 8.51 -7.76 -9.94
N LYS A 292 9.49 -8.28 -10.69
CA LYS A 292 10.87 -7.77 -10.69
C LYS A 292 11.04 -6.55 -11.60
N HIS A 293 10.03 -6.21 -12.40
CA HIS A 293 10.12 -5.10 -13.35
C HIS A 293 9.68 -3.76 -12.74
N VAL A 294 8.85 -3.78 -11.69
CA VAL A 294 8.29 -2.55 -11.11
C VAL A 294 9.29 -1.72 -10.32
N ASN A 295 10.12 -2.36 -9.50
CA ASN A 295 11.16 -1.73 -8.69
C ASN A 295 11.96 -2.80 -7.91
N PRO A 296 13.12 -2.43 -7.32
CA PRO A 296 13.99 -3.36 -6.58
C PRO A 296 13.31 -4.12 -5.43
N ILE A 297 12.23 -3.58 -4.85
CA ILE A 297 11.52 -4.22 -3.73
C ILE A 297 10.24 -4.93 -4.15
N GLY A 298 9.88 -4.90 -5.43
CA GLY A 298 8.69 -5.54 -5.99
C GLY A 298 7.35 -4.98 -5.51
N ALA A 299 7.32 -3.77 -4.93
CA ALA A 299 6.10 -3.18 -4.37
C ALA A 299 5.28 -2.42 -5.42
N LYS A 300 3.95 -2.50 -5.38
CA LYS A 300 3.07 -1.69 -6.25
C LYS A 300 2.11 -0.83 -5.41
N GLY A 301 1.34 0.03 -6.08
CA GLY A 301 0.36 0.89 -5.42
C GLY A 301 -0.87 0.12 -4.93
N LEU A 302 -1.31 0.40 -3.70
CA LEU A 302 -2.48 -0.25 -3.09
C LEU A 302 -3.58 0.74 -2.66
N ALA A 303 -3.20 1.88 -2.07
CA ALA A 303 -4.13 2.77 -1.37
C ALA A 303 -5.28 3.23 -2.28
N GLU A 304 -4.97 3.91 -3.39
CA GLU A 304 -6.00 4.40 -4.32
C GLU A 304 -6.67 3.26 -5.08
N MET A 305 -5.93 2.19 -5.41
CA MET A 305 -6.48 1.00 -6.06
C MET A 305 -7.66 0.42 -5.28
N SER A 306 -7.59 0.44 -3.95
CA SER A 306 -8.63 -0.14 -3.11
C SER A 306 -9.97 0.60 -3.16
N LEU A 307 -9.97 1.88 -3.52
CA LEU A 307 -11.16 2.67 -3.80
C LEU A 307 -11.71 2.38 -5.21
N VAL A 308 -10.82 2.15 -6.18
CA VAL A 308 -11.20 1.88 -7.57
C VAL A 308 -12.09 0.63 -7.64
N GLY A 309 -13.15 0.73 -8.45
CA GLY A 309 -14.08 -0.37 -8.70
C GLY A 309 -15.20 -0.48 -7.66
N VAL A 310 -15.11 0.18 -6.50
CA VAL A 310 -16.12 0.02 -5.43
C VAL A 310 -17.46 0.61 -5.87
N ALA A 311 -17.48 1.88 -6.28
CA ALA A 311 -18.71 2.53 -6.75
C ALA A 311 -19.39 1.82 -7.93
N PRO A 312 -18.70 1.40 -9.01
CA PRO A 312 -19.34 0.62 -10.06
C PRO A 312 -19.79 -0.76 -9.59
N ALA A 313 -19.09 -1.43 -8.65
CA ALA A 313 -19.57 -2.68 -8.08
C ALA A 313 -20.88 -2.49 -7.29
N VAL A 314 -20.99 -1.43 -6.51
CA VAL A 314 -22.24 -1.03 -5.82
C VAL A 314 -23.35 -0.74 -6.84
N ALA A 315 -23.07 0.08 -7.86
CA ALA A 315 -24.06 0.40 -8.90
C ALA A 315 -24.54 -0.85 -9.68
N ASN A 316 -23.62 -1.78 -9.97
CA ASN A 316 -23.94 -3.08 -10.56
C ASN A 316 -24.82 -3.94 -9.63
N ALA A 317 -24.56 -3.90 -8.33
CA ALA A 317 -25.35 -4.60 -7.33
C ALA A 317 -26.76 -4.00 -7.21
N VAL A 318 -26.89 -2.67 -7.17
CA VAL A 318 -28.19 -1.98 -7.16
C VAL A 318 -28.99 -2.29 -8.42
N TYR A 319 -28.36 -2.26 -9.60
CA TYR A 319 -29.00 -2.68 -10.85
C TYR A 319 -29.50 -4.12 -10.77
N HIS A 320 -28.69 -5.04 -10.23
CA HIS A 320 -29.12 -6.42 -10.03
C HIS A 320 -30.31 -6.53 -9.07
N ALA A 321 -30.32 -5.78 -7.96
CA ALA A 321 -31.42 -5.80 -7.00
C ALA A 321 -32.72 -5.25 -7.60
N THR A 322 -32.63 -4.15 -8.36
CA THR A 322 -33.80 -3.31 -8.67
C THR A 322 -34.24 -3.37 -10.14
N GLY A 323 -33.32 -3.68 -11.05
CA GLY A 323 -33.47 -3.50 -12.49
C GLY A 323 -33.20 -2.06 -12.98
N LYS A 324 -33.00 -1.10 -12.06
CA LYS A 324 -32.76 0.32 -12.39
C LYS A 324 -31.25 0.57 -12.54
N ARG A 325 -30.81 1.09 -13.68
CA ARG A 325 -29.40 1.40 -13.95
C ARG A 325 -29.12 2.87 -13.71
N LEU A 326 -28.52 3.17 -12.56
CA LEU A 326 -28.10 4.53 -12.20
C LEU A 326 -26.66 4.76 -12.64
N ARG A 327 -26.44 5.89 -13.35
CA ARG A 327 -25.12 6.28 -13.87
C ARG A 327 -24.57 7.53 -13.18
N ASP A 328 -25.42 8.26 -12.47
CA ASP A 328 -25.09 9.48 -11.74
C ASP A 328 -25.05 9.19 -10.24
N LEU A 329 -23.85 9.28 -9.66
CA LEU A 329 -23.64 9.14 -8.22
C LEU A 329 -24.03 10.43 -7.47
N PRO A 330 -24.34 10.33 -6.17
CA PRO A 330 -24.53 9.10 -5.39
C PRO A 330 -25.86 8.40 -5.70
N ILE A 331 -25.99 7.12 -5.36
CA ILE A 331 -27.22 6.34 -5.52
C ILE A 331 -28.12 6.56 -4.30
N THR A 332 -28.94 7.61 -4.37
CA THR A 332 -29.84 8.03 -3.31
C THR A 332 -31.25 7.41 -3.44
N PRO A 333 -32.02 7.35 -2.35
CA PRO A 333 -33.35 6.73 -2.36
C PRO A 333 -34.32 7.31 -3.40
N ASP A 334 -34.30 8.62 -3.62
CA ASP A 334 -35.14 9.33 -4.60
C ASP A 334 -34.88 8.87 -6.05
N LYS A 335 -33.67 8.41 -6.36
CA LYS A 335 -33.33 7.85 -7.68
C LYS A 335 -33.85 6.42 -7.88
N LEU A 336 -34.32 5.77 -6.81
CA LEU A 336 -34.79 4.39 -6.81
C LEU A 336 -36.29 4.23 -6.63
N LEU A 337 -37.02 5.31 -6.35
CA LEU A 337 -38.48 5.34 -6.33
C LEU A 337 -39.02 5.68 -7.72
#